data_AF-A0A925MTZ4-F1
#
_entry.id   AF-A0A925MTZ4-F1
#
_cell.length_a   1.000
_cell.length_b   1.000
_cell.length_c   1.000
_cell.angle_alpha   90.00
_cell.angle_beta   90.00
_cell.angle_gamma   90.00
#
_symmetry.space_group_name_H-M   'P 1'
#
loop_
_entity.id
_entity.type
_entity.pdbx_description
1 polymer ?
#
loop_
_entity_poly.entity_id
_entity_poly.type
_entity_poly.pdbx_seq_one_letter_code
_entity_poly.pdbx_strand_id
1 'polypeptide(L)' 'MTEPTSSHVSALAAKHAGLEARIEEEMGRPAPDQLVLATLKKRKLKVKEEMRGIA' A
#
# COMPACT_ATOMS: atom_id res chain seq x y z
N MET A 1 -16.57 25.78 6.43
CA MET A 1 -15.28 25.36 5.83
C MET A 1 -15.01 23.94 6.29
N THR A 2 -15.51 22.96 5.55
CA THR A 2 -15.40 21.51 5.81
C THR A 2 -15.15 20.93 4.41
N GLU A 3 -14.12 20.13 4.10
CA GLU A 3 -13.72 18.86 4.69
C GLU A 3 -12.35 18.41 4.12
N PRO A 4 -11.38 17.90 4.91
CA PRO A 4 -10.17 17.26 4.39
C PRO A 4 -10.32 15.74 4.14
N THR A 5 -11.52 15.17 4.27
CA THR A 5 -11.77 13.71 4.25
C THR A 5 -11.34 13.04 2.93
N SER A 6 -11.53 13.72 1.80
CA SER A 6 -11.12 13.21 0.47
C SER A 6 -9.59 13.14 0.31
N SER A 7 -8.86 14.11 0.87
CA SER A 7 -7.41 14.21 0.72
C SER A 7 -6.66 13.09 1.45
N HIS A 8 -7.16 12.69 2.62
CA HIS A 8 -6.56 11.63 3.42
C HIS A 8 -6.69 10.26 2.75
N VAL A 9 -7.89 9.93 2.26
CA VAL A 9 -8.14 8.68 1.52
C VAL A 9 -7.37 8.66 0.21
N SER A 10 -7.29 9.79 -0.51
CA SER A 10 -6.49 9.90 -1.74
C SER A 10 -5.00 9.64 -1.48
N ALA A 11 -4.44 10.20 -0.39
CA ALA A 11 -3.05 9.96 -0.01
C ALA A 11 -2.78 8.49 0.36
N LEU A 12 -3.72 7.83 1.06
CA LEU A 12 -3.63 6.40 1.36
C LEU A 12 -3.75 5.54 0.09
N ALA A 13 -4.64 5.89 -0.83
CA ALA A 13 -4.79 5.21 -2.11
C ALA A 13 -3.51 5.32 -2.96
N ALA A 14 -2.87 6.50 -3.01
CA ALA A 14 -1.59 6.68 -3.68
C ALA A 14 -0.48 5.83 -3.05
N LYS A 15 -0.41 5.76 -1.70
CA LYS A 15 0.51 4.87 -0.99
C LYS A 15 0.26 3.39 -1.32
N HIS A 16 -1.01 2.97 -1.36
CA HIS A 16 -1.39 1.61 -1.71
C HIS A 16 -0.96 1.26 -3.14
N ALA A 17 -1.22 2.13 -4.11
CA ALA A 17 -0.80 1.93 -5.51
C ALA A 17 0.74 1.84 -5.63
N GLY A 18 1.49 2.67 -4.90
CA GLY A 18 2.95 2.60 -4.88
C GLY A 18 3.49 1.31 -4.26
N LEU A 19 2.80 0.74 -3.27
CA LEU A 19 3.17 -0.55 -2.66
C LEU A 19 2.88 -1.72 -3.61
N GLU A 20 1.76 -1.67 -4.34
CA GLU A 20 1.44 -2.66 -5.39
C GLU A 20 2.49 -2.69 -6.49
N ALA A 21 2.86 -1.53 -7.03
CA ALA A 21 3.85 -1.45 -8.10
C ALA A 21 5.20 -2.05 -7.67
N ARG A 22 5.62 -1.83 -6.42
CA ARG A 22 6.85 -2.44 -5.86
C ARG A 22 6.74 -3.95 -5.67
N ILE A 23 5.56 -4.46 -5.34
CA ILE A 23 5.33 -5.90 -5.23
C ILE A 23 5.42 -6.54 -6.62
N GLU A 24 4.79 -5.95 -7.62
CA GLU A 24 4.84 -6.43 -9.00
C GLU A 24 6.26 -6.38 -9.57
N GLU A 25 6.99 -5.29 -9.34
CA GLU A 25 8.40 -5.18 -9.74
C GLU A 25 9.24 -6.30 -9.13
N GLU A 26 9.11 -6.54 -7.81
CA GLU A 26 9.88 -7.55 -7.10
C GLU A 26 9.46 -8.97 -7.53
N MET A 27 8.17 -9.23 -7.74
CA MET A 27 7.67 -10.53 -8.24
C MET A 27 8.09 -10.81 -9.67
N GLY A 28 8.33 -9.79 -10.49
CA GLY A 28 8.84 -9.92 -11.85
C GLY A 28 10.33 -10.26 -11.93
N ARG A 29 11.05 -10.23 -10.80
CA ARG A 29 12.48 -10.57 -10.78
C ARG A 29 12.66 -12.09 -10.87
N PRO A 30 13.72 -12.57 -11.54
CA PRO A 30 14.01 -13.99 -11.67
C PRO A 30 14.32 -14.68 -10.32
N ALA A 31 14.73 -13.93 -9.31
CA ALA A 31 14.90 -14.38 -7.93
C ALA A 31 14.28 -13.34 -6.99
N PRO A 32 12.97 -13.42 -6.72
CA PRO A 32 12.27 -12.43 -5.89
C PRO A 32 12.67 -12.56 -4.42
N ASP A 33 12.97 -11.43 -3.77
CA ASP A 33 13.23 -11.39 -2.33
C ASP A 33 11.91 -11.57 -1.55
N GLN A 34 11.76 -12.75 -0.96
CA GLN A 34 10.57 -13.11 -0.19
C GLN A 34 10.37 -12.25 1.06
N LEU A 35 11.46 -11.77 1.67
CA LEU A 35 11.40 -10.93 2.87
C LEU A 35 10.91 -9.52 2.52
N VAL A 36 11.38 -8.98 1.39
CA VAL A 36 10.91 -7.71 0.81
C VAL A 36 9.44 -7.83 0.43
N LEU A 37 9.05 -8.90 -0.28
CA LEU A 37 7.65 -9.14 -0.64
C LEU A 37 6.73 -9.24 0.57
N ALA A 38 7.12 -9.98 1.61
CA ALA A 38 6.35 -10.10 2.85
C ALA A 38 6.19 -8.74 3.54
N THR A 39 7.26 -7.94 3.56
CA THR A 39 7.24 -6.60 4.15
C THR A 39 6.33 -5.64 3.36
N LEU A 40 6.42 -5.66 2.03
CA LEU A 40 5.58 -4.84 1.15
C LEU A 40 4.10 -5.21 1.27
N LYS A 41 3.77 -6.52 1.27
CA LYS A 41 2.41 -7.01 1.47
C LYS A 41 1.84 -6.62 2.84
N LYS A 42 2.64 -6.70 3.90
CA LYS A 42 2.23 -6.26 5.25
C LYS A 42 1.96 -4.76 5.30
N ARG A 43 2.79 -3.94 4.65
CA ARG A 43 2.56 -2.49 4.53
C ARG A 43 1.29 -2.18 3.73
N LYS A 44 1.06 -2.90 2.63
CA LYS A 44 -0.16 -2.77 1.81
C LYS A 44 -1.42 -3.08 2.63
N LEU A 45 -1.38 -4.14 3.44
CA LEU A 45 -2.48 -4.52 4.31
C LEU A 45 -2.82 -3.42 5.31
N LYS A 46 -1.81 -2.85 6.00
CA LYS A 46 -2.02 -1.74 6.93
C LYS A 46 -2.67 -0.52 6.28
N VAL A 47 -2.16 -0.10 5.11
CA VAL A 47 -2.74 1.04 4.38
C VAL A 47 -4.17 0.74 3.95
N LYS A 48 -4.47 -0.51 3.58
CA LYS A 48 -5.84 -0.97 3.26
C LYS A 48 -6.76 -0.94 4.49
N GLU A 49 -6.25 -1.30 5.66
CA GLU A 49 -7.00 -1.23 6.92
C GLU A 49 -7.28 0.22 7.32
N GLU A 50 -6.27 1.10 7.23
CA GLU A 50 -6.41 2.55 7.44
C GLU A 50 -7.45 3.17 6.50
N MET A 51 -7.44 2.80 5.22
CA MET A 51 -8.46 3.26 4.25
C MET A 51 -9.87 2.77 4.58
N ARG A 52 -9.99 1.56 5.16
CA ARG A 52 -11.28 0.98 5.55
C ARG A 52 -11.78 1.55 6.88
N GLY A 53 -10.97 2.36 7.58
CA GLY A 53 -11.29 2.85 8.93
C GLY A 53 -11.32 1.73 9.97
N ILE A 54 -10.66 0.60 9.69
CA ILE A 54 -10.47 -0.47 10.67
C ILE A 54 -9.13 -0.15 11.35
N ALA A 55 -9.20 0.65 12.41
CA ALA A 55 -8.07 0.98 13.27
C ALA A 55 -8.35 0.47 14.70
#